data_AF-A0A846YK37-F1
#
_entry.id   AF-A0A846YK37-F1
#
_cell.length_a   1.000
_cell.length_b   1.000
_cell.length_c   1.000
_cell.angle_alpha   90.00
_cell.angle_beta   90.00
_cell.angle_gamma   90.00
#
_symmetry.space_group_name_H-M   'P 1'
#
loop_
_entity.id
_entity.type
_entity.pdbx_description
1 polymer ?
#
loop_
_entity_poly.entity_id
_entity_poly.type
_entity_poly.pdbx_seq_one_letter_code
_entity_poly.pdbx_strand_id
1 'polypeptide(L)'
;MLRRVLDEMRQRVLGLGKGVGRVAEEPLRRAGERIDEAAELWERSDKPISHSRGRDEGSGAVGPSVDRPRSEDLDAPLVVADELRAMHLSGAQAMWTNFLPRFIPHRKFEEWILSKNEGPLPALTPDSGVNCREMIMWAAARRGVLTHAQLRDQYASLLGRKAQRNRRNGILPNDFPQQMRAATIPHGSRDLDLGDPTGERPGRGDLIVWDGWGEGNAHTAMATGHLIGPDRDPEVYSFWPPPKAPAIPGTVTDAVQITTVGDLTPYVDGPGAPARPIWFGRGPW
;
A
#
# COMPACT_ATOMS: atom_id res chain seq x y z
N MET A 1 5.78 11.00 28.19
CA MET A 1 6.03 12.10 27.24
C MET A 1 4.84 12.31 26.29
N LEU A 2 4.35 11.26 25.60
CA LEU A 2 3.25 11.36 24.64
C LEU A 2 1.88 11.75 25.26
N ARG A 3 1.50 11.21 26.44
CA ARG A 3 0.27 11.63 27.16
C ARG A 3 0.23 13.13 27.44
N ARG A 4 1.36 13.70 27.85
CA ARG A 4 1.51 15.14 28.09
C ARG A 4 1.30 15.95 26.81
N VAL A 5 1.76 15.44 25.66
CA VAL A 5 1.56 16.08 24.35
C VAL A 5 0.08 16.03 23.94
N LEU A 6 -0.60 14.89 24.15
CA LEU A 6 -2.04 14.77 23.86
C LEU A 6 -2.89 15.68 24.76
N ASP A 7 -2.56 15.78 26.05
CA ASP A 7 -3.22 16.69 26.98
C ASP A 7 -2.98 18.17 26.59
N GLU A 8 -1.76 18.54 26.19
CA GLU A 8 -1.45 19.89 25.71
C GLU A 8 -2.19 20.23 24.41
N MET A 9 -2.31 19.27 23.48
CA MET A 9 -3.10 19.44 22.25
C MET A 9 -4.59 19.60 22.55
N ARG A 10 -5.14 18.80 23.47
CA ARG A 10 -6.53 18.90 23.92
C ARG A 10 -6.83 20.27 24.52
N GLN A 11 -5.97 20.77 25.41
CA GLN A 11 -6.13 22.09 26.01
C GLN A 11 -6.05 23.23 24.99
N ARG A 12 -5.21 23.11 23.97
CA ARG A 12 -5.12 24.09 22.88
C ARG A 12 -6.37 24.11 22.00
N VAL A 13 -6.91 22.94 21.65
CA VAL A 13 -8.15 22.83 20.85
C VAL A 13 -9.36 23.41 21.62
N LEU A 14 -9.48 23.11 22.91
CA LEU A 14 -10.54 23.65 23.77
C LEU A 14 -10.38 25.16 24.03
N GLY A 15 -9.13 25.65 24.10
CA GLY A 15 -8.83 27.08 24.23
C GLY A 15 -9.22 27.89 22.99
N LEU A 16 -9.06 27.31 21.80
CA LEU A 16 -9.44 27.94 20.53
C LEU A 16 -10.97 28.06 20.37
N GLY A 17 -11.76 27.15 20.96
CA GLY A 17 -13.22 27.19 20.88
C GLY A 17 -13.88 28.37 21.60
N LYS A 18 -13.20 29.02 22.56
CA LYS A 18 -13.80 30.08 23.39
C LYS A 18 -13.94 31.45 22.71
N GLY A 19 -13.52 31.61 21.46
CA GLY A 19 -13.56 32.89 20.74
C GLY A 19 -14.00 32.83 19.28
N VAL A 20 -14.36 31.66 18.75
CA VAL A 20 -14.69 31.50 17.34
C VAL A 20 -16.18 31.18 17.21
N GLY A 21 -16.92 31.95 16.40
CA GLY A 21 -18.37 31.82 16.27
C GLY A 21 -18.83 30.40 15.86
N ARG A 22 -20.12 30.12 16.05
CA ARG A 22 -20.79 28.80 15.92
C ARG A 22 -20.41 27.98 14.67
N VAL A 23 -19.93 28.59 13.60
CA VAL A 23 -19.52 27.93 12.36
C VAL A 23 -18.22 27.13 12.51
N ALA A 24 -17.33 27.50 13.44
CA ALA A 24 -16.06 26.80 13.68
C ALA A 24 -16.10 25.81 14.86
N GLU A 25 -17.21 25.78 15.60
CA GLU A 25 -17.37 24.97 16.80
C GLU A 25 -17.43 23.47 16.46
N GLU A 26 -18.10 23.11 15.37
CA GLU A 26 -18.27 21.72 14.93
C GLU A 26 -16.96 21.06 14.44
N PRO A 27 -16.12 21.71 13.61
CA PRO A 27 -14.80 21.19 13.27
C PRO A 27 -13.88 20.99 14.48
N LEU A 28 -13.89 21.92 15.43
CA LEU A 28 -13.05 21.83 16.64
C LEU A 28 -13.55 20.74 17.60
N ARG A 29 -14.87 20.55 17.72
CA ARG A 29 -15.46 19.46 18.50
C ARG A 29 -15.06 18.10 17.95
N ARG A 30 -15.16 17.90 16.61
CA ARG A 30 -14.71 16.66 15.96
C ARG A 30 -13.22 16.41 16.13
N ALA A 31 -12.40 17.45 16.12
CA ALA A 31 -10.97 17.30 16.38
C ALA A 31 -10.70 16.84 17.83
N GLY A 32 -11.46 17.35 18.80
CA GLY A 32 -11.40 16.90 20.20
C GLY A 32 -11.83 15.44 20.37
N GLU A 33 -12.94 15.03 19.75
CA GLU A 33 -13.44 13.64 19.80
C GLU A 33 -12.42 12.63 19.27
N ARG A 34 -11.72 12.96 18.17
CA ARG A 34 -10.67 12.08 17.59
C ARG A 34 -9.43 11.98 18.48
N ILE A 35 -9.11 13.01 19.26
CA ILE A 35 -8.02 12.96 20.24
C ILE A 35 -8.41 12.06 21.41
N ASP A 36 -9.66 12.15 21.89
CA ASP A 36 -10.16 11.32 22.98
C ASP A 36 -10.24 9.83 22.56
N GLU A 37 -10.68 9.52 21.33
CA GLU A 37 -10.66 8.15 20.77
C GLU A 37 -9.23 7.57 20.68
N ALA A 38 -8.25 8.37 20.26
CA ALA A 38 -6.86 7.96 20.18
C ALA A 38 -6.27 7.67 21.57
N ALA A 39 -6.68 8.40 22.60
CA ALA A 39 -6.27 8.16 23.98
C ALA A 39 -6.85 6.85 24.55
N GLU A 40 -8.14 6.56 24.29
CA GLU A 40 -8.79 5.33 24.75
C GLU A 40 -8.24 4.06 24.10
N LEU A 41 -7.92 4.12 22.81
CA LEU A 41 -7.32 2.99 22.08
C LEU A 41 -5.96 2.61 22.67
N TRP A 42 -5.21 3.61 23.16
CA TRP A 42 -3.90 3.40 23.75
C TRP A 42 -3.96 2.79 25.15
N GLU A 43 -4.94 3.19 25.98
CA GLU A 43 -5.14 2.57 27.29
C GLU A 43 -5.54 1.08 27.21
N ARG A 44 -6.08 0.64 26.07
CA ARG A 44 -6.39 -0.77 25.81
C ARG A 44 -5.18 -1.59 25.38
N SER A 45 -4.13 -0.98 24.82
CA SER A 45 -2.94 -1.72 24.36
C SER A 45 -1.98 -2.09 25.50
N ASP A 46 -2.09 -1.47 26.67
CA ASP A 46 -1.25 -1.75 27.85
C ASP A 46 -1.71 -2.98 28.68
N LYS A 47 -2.75 -3.71 28.23
CA LYS A 47 -3.18 -4.94 28.90
C LYS A 47 -2.49 -6.17 28.29
N PRO A 48 -1.76 -6.99 29.08
CA PRO A 48 -1.11 -8.19 28.57
C PRO A 48 -2.16 -9.23 28.18
N ILE A 49 -2.05 -9.73 26.94
CA ILE A 49 -2.91 -10.78 26.38
C ILE A 49 -2.43 -12.14 26.89
N SER A 50 -3.32 -12.82 27.63
CA SER A 50 -3.17 -14.20 28.08
C SER A 50 -3.27 -15.18 26.89
N HIS A 51 -2.29 -16.07 26.75
CA HIS A 51 -2.28 -17.13 25.74
C HIS A 51 -3.11 -18.34 26.18
N SER A 52 -4.03 -18.79 25.33
CA SER A 52 -4.59 -20.14 25.38
C SER A 52 -4.20 -20.94 24.13
N ARG A 53 -3.64 -22.13 24.39
CA ARG A 53 -3.32 -23.20 23.44
C ARG A 53 -4.59 -23.96 23.08
N GLY A 54 -4.75 -24.31 21.81
CA GLY A 54 -5.76 -25.25 21.33
C GLY A 54 -5.33 -25.89 20.01
N ARG A 55 -5.15 -27.21 20.04
CA ARG A 55 -4.79 -28.13 18.97
C ARG A 55 -6.06 -28.56 18.22
N ASP A 56 -6.02 -28.77 16.91
CA ASP A 56 -6.52 -30.03 16.33
C ASP A 56 -6.21 -30.19 14.83
N GLU A 57 -5.93 -31.45 14.49
CA GLU A 57 -5.61 -31.99 13.18
C GLU A 57 -6.89 -32.30 12.37
N GLY A 58 -6.79 -32.24 11.03
CA GLY A 58 -7.90 -32.60 10.14
C GLY A 58 -7.46 -32.80 8.70
N SER A 59 -7.08 -34.04 8.39
CA SER A 59 -6.76 -34.57 7.06
C SER A 59 -7.97 -34.56 6.10
N GLY A 60 -7.75 -34.26 4.82
CA GLY A 60 -8.78 -34.38 3.77
C GLY A 60 -8.26 -34.33 2.33
N ALA A 61 -8.01 -35.52 1.77
CA ALA A 61 -8.09 -35.95 0.37
C ALA A 61 -7.72 -35.00 -0.79
N VAL A 62 -6.62 -35.33 -1.47
CA VAL A 62 -6.18 -34.79 -2.77
C VAL A 62 -6.87 -35.53 -3.91
N GLY A 63 -7.68 -34.82 -4.69
CA GLY A 63 -8.16 -35.28 -6.00
C GLY A 63 -7.15 -34.95 -7.11
N PRO A 64 -7.15 -35.68 -8.24
CA PRO A 64 -6.11 -35.56 -9.26
C PRO A 64 -6.23 -34.22 -9.98
N SER A 65 -5.23 -33.36 -9.78
CA SER A 65 -5.00 -32.18 -10.59
C SER A 65 -4.64 -32.62 -12.01
N VAL A 66 -5.37 -32.11 -12.99
CA VAL A 66 -5.03 -32.23 -14.40
C VAL A 66 -3.75 -31.44 -14.62
N ASP A 67 -2.63 -32.16 -14.73
CA ASP A 67 -1.32 -31.61 -15.10
C ASP A 67 -1.42 -31.00 -16.51
N ARG A 68 -1.68 -29.69 -16.55
CA ARG A 68 -1.16 -28.87 -17.65
C ARG A 68 0.31 -28.60 -17.33
N PRO A 69 1.22 -28.81 -18.29
CA PRO A 69 2.60 -28.40 -18.11
C PRO A 69 2.63 -26.88 -17.97
N ARG A 70 2.96 -26.37 -16.76
CA ARG A 70 3.37 -24.99 -16.54
C ARG A 70 4.73 -24.80 -17.23
N SER A 71 4.72 -24.37 -18.48
CA SER A 71 5.91 -23.76 -19.06
C SER A 71 6.02 -22.32 -18.54
N GLU A 72 7.24 -21.88 -18.17
CA GLU A 72 7.69 -20.47 -18.27
C GLU A 72 7.37 -19.44 -17.16
N ASP A 73 7.16 -19.80 -15.88
CA ASP A 73 6.98 -18.80 -14.80
C ASP A 73 8.28 -18.06 -14.33
N LEU A 74 9.42 -18.23 -15.02
CA LEU A 74 10.66 -17.50 -14.66
C LEU A 74 10.67 -16.04 -15.16
N ASP A 75 9.80 -15.67 -16.10
CA ASP A 75 9.79 -14.34 -16.72
C ASP A 75 8.68 -13.42 -16.20
N ALA A 76 7.73 -13.90 -15.40
CA ALA A 76 6.63 -13.08 -14.87
C ALA A 76 7.10 -11.75 -14.21
N PRO A 77 8.11 -11.73 -13.29
CA PRO A 77 8.59 -10.46 -12.75
C PRO A 77 9.17 -9.53 -13.82
N LEU A 78 9.84 -10.09 -14.84
CA LEU A 78 10.46 -9.31 -15.92
C LEU A 78 9.41 -8.71 -16.85
N VAL A 79 8.33 -9.45 -17.13
CA VAL A 79 7.19 -8.98 -17.93
C VAL A 79 6.49 -7.80 -17.26
N VAL A 80 6.30 -7.85 -15.94
CA VAL A 80 5.73 -6.71 -15.20
C VAL A 80 6.70 -5.51 -15.23
N ALA A 81 7.99 -5.74 -15.02
CA ALA A 81 9.00 -4.70 -15.10
C ALA A 81 9.09 -4.04 -16.49
N ASP A 82 8.91 -4.82 -17.57
CA ASP A 82 8.86 -4.30 -18.95
C ASP A 82 7.64 -3.42 -19.18
N GLU A 83 6.47 -3.79 -18.65
CA GLU A 83 5.27 -2.95 -18.74
C GLU A 83 5.43 -1.64 -17.96
N LEU A 84 5.98 -1.68 -16.74
CA LEU A 84 6.26 -0.45 -15.98
C LEU A 84 7.25 0.47 -16.71
N ARG A 85 8.27 -0.10 -17.35
CA ARG A 85 9.18 0.66 -18.22
C ARG A 85 8.44 1.29 -19.40
N ALA A 86 7.56 0.54 -20.07
CA ALA A 86 6.78 1.06 -21.20
C ALA A 86 5.83 2.19 -20.75
N MET A 87 5.21 2.06 -19.58
CA MET A 87 4.37 3.10 -18.98
C MET A 87 5.18 4.37 -18.68
N HIS A 88 6.39 4.23 -18.12
CA HIS A 88 7.31 5.36 -17.91
C HIS A 88 7.65 6.06 -19.23
N LEU A 89 8.08 5.31 -20.25
CA LEU A 89 8.51 5.85 -21.54
C LEU A 89 7.37 6.51 -22.34
N SER A 90 6.14 6.01 -22.18
CA SER A 90 4.96 6.61 -22.83
C SER A 90 4.45 7.88 -22.14
N GLY A 91 4.95 8.19 -20.93
CA GLY A 91 4.42 9.29 -20.13
C GLY A 91 2.98 9.04 -19.68
N ALA A 92 2.60 7.78 -19.45
CA ALA A 92 1.28 7.44 -18.93
C ALA A 92 1.03 8.19 -17.60
N GLN A 93 -0.22 8.62 -17.36
CA GLN A 93 -0.59 9.39 -16.17
C GLN A 93 -1.76 8.76 -15.43
N ALA A 94 -1.77 8.94 -14.11
CA ALA A 94 -2.83 8.48 -13.23
C ALA A 94 -2.97 9.41 -12.03
N MET A 95 -4.12 9.35 -11.37
CA MET A 95 -4.37 10.06 -10.12
C MET A 95 -3.82 9.23 -8.96
N TRP A 96 -2.90 9.81 -8.18
CA TRP A 96 -2.48 9.17 -6.94
C TRP A 96 -3.57 9.32 -5.87
N THR A 97 -4.08 8.19 -5.38
CA THR A 97 -5.00 8.17 -4.25
C THR A 97 -4.92 6.86 -3.48
N ASN A 98 -5.09 6.97 -2.16
CA ASN A 98 -5.35 5.82 -1.30
C ASN A 98 -6.86 5.55 -1.18
N PHE A 99 -7.26 4.80 -0.16
CA PHE A 99 -8.63 4.38 0.11
C PHE A 99 -9.53 5.49 0.69
N LEU A 100 -9.31 6.77 0.33
CA LEU A 100 -10.03 7.92 0.88
C LEU A 100 -11.45 8.05 0.29
N PRO A 101 -12.49 8.37 1.10
CA PRO A 101 -13.89 8.44 0.64
C PRO A 101 -14.10 9.30 -0.61
N ARG A 102 -13.52 10.51 -0.62
CA ARG A 102 -13.68 11.48 -1.71
C ARG A 102 -13.13 11.02 -3.05
N PHE A 103 -12.25 10.01 -3.06
CA PHE A 103 -11.63 9.50 -4.28
C PHE A 103 -12.13 8.13 -4.71
N ILE A 104 -13.03 7.50 -3.96
CA ILE A 104 -13.62 6.20 -4.31
C ILE A 104 -14.17 6.15 -5.75
N PRO A 105 -14.89 7.18 -6.25
CA PRO A 105 -15.39 7.17 -7.63
C PRO A 105 -14.31 7.07 -8.71
N HIS A 106 -13.06 7.42 -8.39
CA HIS A 106 -11.93 7.35 -9.31
C HIS A 106 -11.22 5.99 -9.27
N ARG A 107 -11.52 5.12 -8.29
CA ARG A 107 -10.81 3.84 -8.06
C ARG A 107 -11.33 2.70 -8.93
N LYS A 108 -11.35 2.92 -10.24
CA LYS A 108 -11.88 2.01 -11.27
C LYS A 108 -11.20 0.63 -11.24
N PHE A 109 -9.89 0.59 -10.95
CA PHE A 109 -9.16 -0.67 -10.85
C PHE A 109 -9.56 -1.48 -9.61
N GLU A 110 -9.72 -0.84 -8.44
CA GLU A 110 -10.28 -1.49 -7.25
C GLU A 110 -11.70 -2.00 -7.52
N GLU A 111 -12.54 -1.18 -8.16
CA GLU A 111 -13.90 -1.59 -8.53
C GLU A 111 -13.90 -2.81 -9.46
N TRP A 112 -13.02 -2.83 -10.46
CA TRP A 112 -12.82 -3.98 -11.35
C TRP A 112 -12.36 -5.21 -10.58
N ILE A 113 -11.40 -5.10 -9.66
CA ILE A 113 -11.02 -6.22 -8.77
C ILE A 113 -12.25 -6.70 -8.00
N LEU A 114 -13.00 -5.80 -7.36
CA LEU A 114 -14.14 -6.17 -6.51
C LEU A 114 -15.37 -6.66 -7.29
N SER A 115 -15.41 -6.53 -8.61
CA SER A 115 -16.52 -7.00 -9.46
C SER A 115 -16.63 -8.53 -9.49
N LYS A 116 -17.86 -9.06 -9.48
CA LYS A 116 -18.07 -10.53 -9.54
C LYS A 116 -17.56 -11.14 -10.84
N ASN A 117 -17.63 -10.40 -11.94
CA ASN A 117 -17.26 -10.85 -13.28
C ASN A 117 -16.13 -9.96 -13.78
N GLU A 118 -15.03 -10.57 -14.25
CA GLU A 118 -13.82 -9.87 -14.71
C GLU A 118 -14.15 -8.69 -15.64
N GLY A 119 -14.84 -8.92 -16.76
CA GLY A 119 -15.04 -7.85 -17.75
C GLY A 119 -13.69 -7.28 -18.25
N PRO A 120 -13.70 -6.19 -19.04
CA PRO A 120 -12.45 -5.60 -19.51
C PRO A 120 -11.69 -4.89 -18.37
N LEU A 121 -10.37 -5.06 -18.34
CA LEU A 121 -9.49 -4.26 -17.46
C LEU A 121 -9.70 -2.76 -17.76
N PRO A 122 -9.96 -1.91 -16.76
CA PRO A 122 -10.15 -0.48 -16.99
C PRO A 122 -8.88 0.16 -17.54
N ALA A 123 -9.05 1.03 -18.53
CA ALA A 123 -7.95 1.81 -19.09
C ALA A 123 -7.31 2.70 -18.01
N LEU A 124 -5.99 2.83 -18.06
CA LEU A 124 -5.28 3.80 -17.24
C LEU A 124 -5.39 5.18 -17.90
N THR A 125 -6.00 6.11 -17.17
CA THR A 125 -6.24 7.49 -17.62
C THR A 125 -5.83 8.44 -16.49
N PRO A 126 -5.67 9.74 -16.76
CA PRO A 126 -5.43 10.73 -15.71
C PRO A 126 -6.47 10.71 -14.57
N ASP A 127 -7.70 10.29 -14.86
CA ASP A 127 -8.79 10.16 -13.88
C ASP A 127 -8.79 8.82 -13.11
N SER A 128 -7.92 7.88 -13.49
CA SER A 128 -7.81 6.58 -12.84
C SER A 128 -7.08 6.74 -11.51
N GLY A 129 -7.83 6.65 -10.42
CA GLY A 129 -7.33 6.69 -9.05
C GLY A 129 -6.74 5.36 -8.61
N VAL A 130 -5.44 5.33 -8.35
CA VAL A 130 -4.73 4.13 -7.89
C VAL A 130 -3.74 4.48 -6.77
N ASN A 131 -3.37 3.49 -5.96
CA ASN A 131 -2.23 3.62 -5.04
C ASN A 131 -0.95 3.01 -5.64
N CYS A 132 0.18 3.16 -4.94
CA CYS A 132 1.50 2.69 -5.39
C CYS A 132 1.53 1.19 -5.75
N ARG A 133 0.94 0.35 -4.91
CA ARG A 133 0.84 -1.09 -5.15
C ARG A 133 -0.10 -1.44 -6.31
N GLU A 134 -1.26 -0.79 -6.37
CA GLU A 134 -2.27 -1.04 -7.40
C GLU A 134 -1.74 -0.71 -8.80
N MET A 135 -0.82 0.24 -8.94
CA MET A 135 -0.18 0.51 -10.22
C MET A 135 0.60 -0.72 -10.74
N ILE A 136 1.38 -1.34 -9.86
CA ILE A 136 2.16 -2.55 -10.20
C ILE A 136 1.22 -3.71 -10.53
N MET A 137 0.15 -3.87 -9.76
CA MET A 137 -0.89 -4.88 -10.02
C MET A 137 -1.63 -4.64 -11.33
N TRP A 138 -1.93 -3.39 -11.67
CA TRP A 138 -2.56 -3.04 -12.93
C TRP A 138 -1.66 -3.41 -14.11
N ALA A 139 -0.35 -3.12 -14.02
CA ALA A 139 0.63 -3.54 -15.03
C ALA A 139 0.67 -5.07 -15.16
N ALA A 140 0.69 -5.80 -14.05
CA ALA A 140 0.67 -7.26 -14.05
C ALA A 140 -0.63 -7.83 -14.67
N ALA A 141 -1.79 -7.25 -14.35
CA ALA A 141 -3.08 -7.65 -14.93
C ALA A 141 -3.12 -7.40 -16.44
N ARG A 142 -2.65 -6.23 -16.89
CA ARG A 142 -2.59 -5.86 -18.31
C ARG A 142 -1.74 -6.82 -19.13
N ARG A 143 -0.70 -7.38 -18.53
CA ARG A 143 0.18 -8.39 -19.17
C ARG A 143 -0.30 -9.83 -18.98
N GLY A 144 -1.41 -10.06 -18.28
CA GLY A 144 -1.92 -11.40 -17.98
C GLY A 144 -1.08 -12.18 -16.97
N VAL A 145 -0.15 -11.51 -16.27
CA VAL A 145 0.68 -12.12 -15.22
C VAL A 145 -0.15 -12.38 -13.96
N LEU A 146 -1.02 -11.44 -13.59
CA LEU A 146 -2.02 -11.64 -12.54
C LEU A 146 -3.42 -11.71 -13.15
N THR A 147 -4.13 -12.79 -12.89
CA THR A 147 -5.53 -12.94 -13.26
C THR A 147 -6.43 -12.11 -12.34
N HIS A 148 -7.63 -11.77 -12.81
CA HIS A 148 -8.67 -11.15 -11.98
C HIS A 148 -8.98 -11.96 -10.72
N ALA A 149 -9.02 -13.29 -10.82
CA ALA A 149 -9.24 -14.18 -9.69
C ALA A 149 -8.13 -14.06 -8.63
N GLN A 150 -6.86 -14.08 -9.03
CA GLN A 150 -5.74 -13.89 -8.11
C GLN A 150 -5.79 -12.51 -7.44
N LEU A 151 -6.11 -11.45 -8.17
CA LEU A 151 -6.25 -10.11 -7.59
C LEU A 151 -7.43 -10.01 -6.62
N ARG A 152 -8.55 -10.68 -6.94
CA ARG A 152 -9.72 -10.79 -6.07
C ARG A 152 -9.42 -11.45 -4.74
N ASP A 153 -8.63 -12.53 -4.77
CA ASP A 153 -8.24 -13.24 -3.56
C ASP A 153 -7.41 -12.34 -2.63
N GLN A 154 -6.56 -11.46 -3.20
CA GLN A 154 -5.82 -10.47 -2.42
C GLN A 154 -6.72 -9.42 -1.77
N TYR A 155 -7.90 -9.15 -2.35
CA TYR A 155 -8.91 -8.21 -1.85
C TYR A 155 -10.07 -8.90 -1.13
N ALA A 156 -9.92 -10.18 -0.74
CA ALA A 156 -11.03 -10.99 -0.24
C ALA A 156 -11.77 -10.39 0.96
N SER A 157 -11.08 -9.68 1.87
CA SER A 157 -11.74 -9.02 3.02
C SER A 157 -12.68 -7.87 2.62
N LEU A 158 -12.52 -7.32 1.41
CA LEU A 158 -13.40 -6.28 0.85
C LEU A 158 -14.60 -6.83 0.07
N LEU A 159 -14.69 -8.15 -0.17
CA LEU A 159 -15.75 -8.73 -1.00
C LEU A 159 -17.11 -8.84 -0.28
N GLY A 160 -17.11 -8.84 1.06
CA GLY A 160 -18.34 -8.94 1.84
C GLY A 160 -19.24 -7.71 1.72
N ARG A 161 -20.56 -7.89 1.67
CA ARG A 161 -21.53 -6.77 1.56
C ARG A 161 -21.34 -5.68 2.61
N LYS A 162 -21.05 -6.07 3.87
CA LYS A 162 -20.74 -5.14 4.97
C LYS A 162 -19.45 -4.37 4.70
N ALA A 163 -18.40 -5.06 4.26
CA ALA A 163 -17.11 -4.45 3.93
C ALA A 163 -17.26 -3.44 2.78
N GLN A 164 -17.97 -3.80 1.70
CA GLN A 164 -18.23 -2.87 0.59
C GLN A 164 -19.02 -1.63 1.01
N ARG A 165 -20.03 -1.78 1.89
CA ARG A 165 -20.76 -0.63 2.43
C ARG A 165 -19.86 0.27 3.27
N ASN A 166 -19.06 -0.32 4.16
CA ASN A 166 -18.10 0.41 4.99
C ASN A 166 -17.03 1.11 4.13
N ARG A 167 -16.58 0.43 3.07
CA ARG A 167 -15.58 0.91 2.13
C ARG A 167 -16.02 2.20 1.45
N ARG A 168 -17.31 2.37 1.13
CA ARG A 168 -17.89 3.63 0.60
C ARG A 168 -17.72 4.83 1.54
N ASN A 169 -17.58 4.57 2.84
CA ASN A 169 -17.29 5.58 3.86
C ASN A 169 -15.79 5.68 4.18
N GLY A 170 -14.92 5.04 3.38
CA GLY A 170 -13.47 4.99 3.59
C GLY A 170 -13.01 4.07 4.71
N ILE A 171 -13.89 3.20 5.22
CA ILE A 171 -13.58 2.29 6.31
C ILE A 171 -13.12 0.96 5.73
N LEU A 172 -11.88 0.58 6.01
CA LEU A 172 -11.30 -0.71 5.64
C LEU A 172 -11.52 -1.75 6.76
N PRO A 173 -11.63 -3.05 6.44
CA PRO A 173 -11.53 -4.12 7.43
C PRO A 173 -10.21 -4.06 8.20
N ASN A 174 -10.24 -4.41 9.48
CA ASN A 174 -9.05 -4.35 10.36
C ASN A 174 -7.92 -5.29 9.89
N ASP A 175 -8.28 -6.41 9.26
CA ASP A 175 -7.37 -7.41 8.71
C ASP A 175 -6.83 -7.07 7.32
N PHE A 176 -7.41 -6.06 6.65
CA PHE A 176 -7.03 -5.70 5.28
C PHE A 176 -5.55 -5.32 5.16
N PRO A 177 -4.95 -4.48 6.03
CA PRO A 177 -3.51 -4.19 5.96
C PRO A 177 -2.63 -5.43 6.09
N GLN A 178 -2.97 -6.35 6.99
CA GLN A 178 -2.23 -7.60 7.19
C GLN A 178 -2.33 -8.52 5.98
N GLN A 179 -3.55 -8.72 5.47
CA GLN A 179 -3.81 -9.47 4.24
C GLN A 179 -3.01 -8.89 3.07
N MET A 180 -3.06 -7.56 2.92
CA MET A 180 -2.35 -6.87 1.87
C MET A 180 -0.84 -7.08 1.99
N ARG A 181 -0.25 -6.97 3.18
CA ARG A 181 1.18 -7.26 3.36
C ARG A 181 1.52 -8.70 2.93
N ALA A 182 0.79 -9.69 3.43
CA ALA A 182 1.04 -11.10 3.12
C ALA A 182 0.91 -11.39 1.62
N ALA A 183 -0.04 -10.74 0.95
CA ALA A 183 -0.25 -10.87 -0.48
C ALA A 183 0.76 -10.12 -1.36
N THR A 184 1.56 -9.20 -0.81
CA THR A 184 2.50 -8.40 -1.61
C THR A 184 3.75 -9.19 -1.93
N ILE A 185 4.35 -9.86 -0.94
CA ILE A 185 5.58 -10.65 -1.11
C ILE A 185 5.36 -12.06 -0.54
N PRO A 186 4.50 -12.88 -1.17
CA PRO A 186 4.06 -14.16 -0.57
C PRO A 186 5.16 -15.22 -0.53
N HIS A 187 6.25 -15.05 -1.27
CA HIS A 187 7.37 -15.99 -1.36
C HIS A 187 8.49 -15.74 -0.35
N GLY A 188 8.25 -14.84 0.61
CA GLY A 188 9.23 -14.43 1.63
C GLY A 188 9.97 -13.15 1.26
N SER A 189 10.48 -12.48 2.29
CA SER A 189 11.10 -11.17 2.21
C SER A 189 12.49 -11.18 2.83
N ARG A 190 13.32 -10.23 2.40
CA ARG A 190 14.63 -9.92 2.99
C ARG A 190 14.68 -8.45 3.37
N ASP A 191 15.39 -8.14 4.46
CA ASP A 191 15.67 -6.76 4.84
C ASP A 191 16.62 -6.11 3.83
N LEU A 192 16.33 -4.88 3.44
CA LEU A 192 17.22 -4.03 2.65
C LEU A 192 17.90 -3.02 3.57
N ASP A 193 19.18 -3.26 3.87
CA ASP A 193 20.04 -2.30 4.55
C ASP A 193 20.83 -1.47 3.53
N LEU A 194 20.43 -0.20 3.37
CA LEU A 194 21.13 0.75 2.50
C LEU A 194 22.52 1.15 3.05
N GLY A 195 22.77 0.94 4.34
CA GLY A 195 24.07 1.22 4.97
C GLY A 195 25.11 0.11 4.79
N ASP A 196 24.70 -1.09 4.34
CA ASP A 196 25.62 -2.19 4.04
C ASP A 196 25.95 -2.21 2.54
N PRO A 197 27.14 -1.75 2.11
CA PRO A 197 27.51 -1.73 0.69
C PRO A 197 27.76 -3.13 0.10
N THR A 198 27.97 -4.15 0.94
CA THR A 198 28.20 -5.54 0.51
C THR A 198 26.94 -6.40 0.56
N GLY A 199 25.88 -5.87 1.18
CA GLY A 199 24.61 -6.55 1.33
C GLY A 199 23.98 -6.95 0.00
N GLU A 200 23.06 -7.91 0.10
CA GLU A 200 22.22 -8.30 -1.03
C GLU A 200 21.35 -7.10 -1.47
N ARG A 201 21.03 -7.06 -2.76
CA ARG A 201 20.20 -6.02 -3.37
C ARG A 201 19.07 -6.66 -4.18
N PRO A 202 17.92 -6.00 -4.28
CA PRO A 202 16.81 -6.51 -5.08
C PRO A 202 17.20 -6.64 -6.55
N GLY A 203 16.82 -7.76 -7.15
CA GLY A 203 16.96 -7.99 -8.57
C GLY A 203 15.83 -7.33 -9.35
N ARG A 204 15.97 -7.27 -10.68
CA ARG A 204 14.92 -6.78 -11.56
C ARG A 204 13.59 -7.53 -11.32
N GLY A 205 12.52 -6.77 -11.14
CA GLY A 205 11.18 -7.30 -10.88
C GLY A 205 10.89 -7.63 -9.43
N ASP A 206 11.86 -7.55 -8.51
CA ASP A 206 11.56 -7.67 -7.08
C ASP A 206 10.75 -6.46 -6.62
N LEU A 207 9.78 -6.71 -5.73
CA LEU A 207 9.06 -5.65 -5.04
C LEU A 207 9.90 -5.15 -3.88
N ILE A 208 9.92 -3.84 -3.68
CA ILE A 208 10.48 -3.17 -2.52
C ILE A 208 9.32 -2.55 -1.74
N VAL A 209 9.25 -2.85 -0.45
CA VAL A 209 8.17 -2.44 0.45
C VAL A 209 8.77 -1.70 1.63
N TRP A 210 8.34 -0.46 1.82
CA TRP A 210 8.62 0.29 3.04
C TRP A 210 7.56 -0.06 4.06
N ASP A 211 7.99 -0.48 5.25
CA ASP A 211 7.04 -0.68 6.32
C ASP A 211 6.33 0.62 6.71
N GLY A 212 5.14 0.51 7.28
CA GLY A 212 4.35 1.59 7.80
C GLY A 212 2.99 1.04 8.19
N TRP A 213 2.81 0.70 9.47
CA TRP A 213 1.55 0.16 9.97
C TRP A 213 0.77 1.19 10.77
N GLY A 214 -0.50 1.38 10.40
CA GLY A 214 -1.46 2.34 10.96
C GLY A 214 -2.21 3.12 9.87
N GLU A 215 -2.72 4.30 10.20
CA GLU A 215 -3.25 5.30 9.22
C GLU A 215 -2.18 5.83 8.23
N GLY A 216 -0.95 5.27 8.24
CA GLY A 216 0.22 5.77 7.53
C GLY A 216 0.58 4.97 6.27
N ASN A 217 1.06 5.69 5.26
CA ASN A 217 1.40 5.19 3.94
C ASN A 217 2.49 4.10 3.99
N ALA A 218 2.10 2.84 3.84
CA ALA A 218 3.00 1.82 3.30
C ALA A 218 3.24 2.12 1.82
N HIS A 219 4.49 2.03 1.38
CA HIS A 219 4.85 2.26 -0.02
C HIS A 219 5.36 0.99 -0.67
N THR A 220 5.08 0.83 -1.96
CA THR A 220 5.57 -0.30 -2.75
C THR A 220 6.09 0.21 -4.08
N ALA A 221 7.30 -0.22 -4.42
CA ALA A 221 7.95 0.02 -5.70
C ALA A 221 8.44 -1.31 -6.27
N MET A 222 8.91 -1.31 -7.52
CA MET A 222 9.54 -2.46 -8.16
C MET A 222 10.97 -2.12 -8.58
N ALA A 223 11.93 -2.97 -8.24
CA ALA A 223 13.32 -2.78 -8.64
C ALA A 223 13.52 -2.94 -10.15
N THR A 224 14.29 -2.04 -10.74
CA THR A 224 14.72 -2.13 -12.14
C THR A 224 15.86 -3.15 -12.32
N GLY A 225 16.55 -3.48 -11.23
CA GLY A 225 17.75 -4.31 -11.18
C GLY A 225 19.05 -3.52 -11.36
N HIS A 226 19.00 -2.23 -11.67
CA HIS A 226 20.16 -1.36 -11.67
C HIS A 226 20.48 -0.87 -10.26
N LEU A 227 21.77 -0.64 -10.00
CA LEU A 227 22.30 -0.08 -8.77
C LEU A 227 23.03 1.22 -9.10
N ILE A 228 22.74 2.29 -8.36
CA ILE A 228 23.24 3.64 -8.63
C ILE A 228 24.29 4.01 -7.59
N GLY A 229 25.41 4.58 -8.07
CA GLY A 229 26.47 5.12 -7.23
C GLY A 229 27.29 4.08 -6.46
N PRO A 230 28.26 4.54 -5.65
CA PRO A 230 29.15 3.67 -4.88
C PRO A 230 28.43 2.89 -3.77
N ASP A 231 27.33 3.44 -3.23
CA ASP A 231 26.54 2.83 -2.16
C ASP A 231 25.58 1.74 -2.67
N ARG A 232 25.55 1.52 -4.00
CA ARG A 232 24.72 0.53 -4.67
C ARG A 232 23.23 0.71 -4.33
N ASP A 233 22.75 1.96 -4.42
CA ASP A 233 21.36 2.31 -4.14
C ASP A 233 20.45 1.75 -5.26
N PRO A 234 19.47 0.89 -4.95
CA PRO A 234 18.63 0.29 -5.98
C PRO A 234 17.80 1.32 -6.75
N GLU A 235 17.83 1.25 -8.08
CA GLU A 235 16.91 1.98 -8.94
C GLU A 235 15.55 1.25 -9.00
N VAL A 236 14.46 2.01 -8.97
CA VAL A 236 13.10 1.50 -8.90
C VAL A 236 12.15 2.17 -9.88
N TYR A 237 11.16 1.41 -10.35
CA TYR A 237 9.88 1.91 -10.85
C TYR A 237 8.99 2.22 -9.64
N SER A 238 8.59 3.48 -9.50
CA SER A 238 7.70 3.92 -8.42
C SER A 238 6.50 4.67 -8.98
N PHE A 239 5.33 4.41 -8.41
CA PHE A 239 4.16 5.27 -8.58
C PHE A 239 3.91 6.01 -7.28
N TRP A 240 4.25 7.31 -7.26
CA TRP A 240 4.28 8.16 -6.06
C TRP A 240 5.31 7.67 -5.01
N PRO A 241 5.74 8.46 -4.00
CA PRO A 241 5.78 9.91 -4.01
C PRO A 241 6.63 10.41 -5.17
N PRO A 242 6.22 11.49 -5.85
CA PRO A 242 7.09 12.10 -6.82
C PRO A 242 8.25 12.80 -6.07
N PRO A 243 9.50 12.73 -6.56
CA PRO A 243 10.50 13.73 -6.20
C PRO A 243 10.11 15.14 -6.74
N LYS A 244 9.03 15.25 -7.54
CA LYS A 244 8.49 16.50 -8.09
C LYS A 244 7.16 16.86 -7.40
N ALA A 245 7.17 17.86 -6.53
CA ALA A 245 6.05 18.31 -5.68
C ALA A 245 4.64 18.39 -6.34
N PRO A 246 3.52 18.38 -5.56
CA PRO A 246 3.37 18.10 -4.12
C PRO A 246 2.69 16.74 -3.81
N ALA A 247 2.94 16.25 -2.59
CA ALA A 247 2.43 15.02 -1.99
C ALA A 247 0.94 15.09 -1.57
N ILE A 248 0.05 15.43 -2.50
CA ILE A 248 -1.39 15.63 -2.19
C ILE A 248 -2.23 14.55 -2.88
N PRO A 249 -3.00 13.72 -2.14
CA PRO A 249 -3.91 12.77 -2.74
C PRO A 249 -4.90 13.47 -3.67
N GLY A 250 -5.13 12.91 -4.85
CA GLY A 250 -5.92 13.51 -5.93
C GLY A 250 -5.07 14.20 -7.01
N THR A 251 -3.75 14.28 -6.82
CA THR A 251 -2.84 14.84 -7.83
C THR A 251 -2.67 13.85 -9.00
N VAL A 252 -2.82 14.35 -10.22
CA VAL A 252 -2.46 13.63 -11.45
C VAL A 252 -0.95 13.75 -11.64
N THR A 253 -0.30 12.61 -11.81
CA THR A 253 1.15 12.51 -11.99
C THR A 253 1.48 11.41 -12.99
N ASP A 254 2.75 11.32 -13.38
CA ASP A 254 3.26 10.17 -14.13
C ASP A 254 2.92 8.88 -13.38
N ALA A 255 2.36 7.92 -14.12
CA ALA A 255 1.96 6.62 -13.63
C ALA A 255 3.16 5.77 -13.20
N VAL A 256 4.33 6.00 -13.79
CA VAL A 256 5.59 5.37 -13.39
C VAL A 256 6.73 6.37 -13.51
N GLN A 257 7.51 6.46 -12.44
CA GLN A 257 8.75 7.23 -12.38
C GLN A 257 9.92 6.29 -12.09
N ILE A 258 11.10 6.68 -12.57
CA ILE A 258 12.36 6.03 -12.24
C ILE A 258 13.12 6.92 -11.26
N THR A 259 13.56 6.32 -10.17
CA THR A 259 14.25 6.98 -9.03
C THR A 259 15.01 5.92 -8.24
N THR A 260 15.64 6.27 -7.11
CA THR A 260 16.27 5.29 -6.21
C THR A 260 15.51 5.10 -4.90
N VAL A 261 15.84 4.04 -4.16
CA VAL A 261 15.30 3.78 -2.81
C VAL A 261 15.74 4.90 -1.85
N GLY A 262 17.01 5.32 -1.91
CA GLY A 262 17.54 6.43 -1.12
C GLY A 262 16.78 7.73 -1.35
N ASP A 263 16.50 8.07 -2.61
CA ASP A 263 15.74 9.29 -2.95
C ASP A 263 14.27 9.22 -2.50
N LEU A 264 13.64 8.03 -2.53
CA LEU A 264 12.24 7.86 -2.11
C LEU A 264 12.05 7.86 -0.59
N THR A 265 12.99 7.29 0.15
CA THR A 265 12.83 6.99 1.58
C THR A 265 12.44 8.22 2.42
N PRO A 266 13.04 9.41 2.25
CA PRO A 266 12.63 10.61 2.99
C PRO A 266 11.17 11.02 2.79
N TYR A 267 10.61 10.76 1.61
CA TYR A 267 9.21 11.07 1.30
C TYR A 267 8.24 10.04 1.87
N VAL A 268 8.65 8.77 1.92
CA VAL A 268 7.85 7.67 2.47
C VAL A 268 7.81 7.73 4.00
N ASP A 269 8.95 7.97 4.62
CA ASP A 269 9.07 8.07 6.08
C ASP A 269 8.38 9.34 6.59
N GLY A 270 8.57 10.44 5.87
CA GLY A 270 8.10 11.77 6.22
C GLY A 270 9.14 12.58 7.01
N PRO A 271 9.06 13.91 6.99
CA PRO A 271 10.05 14.76 7.65
C PRO A 271 10.13 14.50 9.16
N GLY A 272 11.32 14.15 9.65
CA GLY A 272 11.59 13.94 11.09
C GLY A 272 11.07 12.63 11.66
N ALA A 273 10.54 11.72 10.84
CA ALA A 273 10.20 10.37 11.25
C ALA A 273 11.45 9.47 11.30
N PRO A 274 11.49 8.45 12.19
CA PRO A 274 12.55 7.45 12.15
C PRO A 274 12.47 6.65 10.84
N ALA A 275 13.64 6.24 10.34
CA ALA A 275 13.74 5.40 9.15
C ALA A 275 12.98 4.08 9.37
N ARG A 276 12.14 3.72 8.41
CA ARG A 276 11.35 2.49 8.51
C ARG A 276 12.10 1.31 7.88
N PRO A 277 11.86 0.08 8.37
CA PRO A 277 12.37 -1.12 7.71
C PRO A 277 11.92 -1.15 6.25
N ILE A 278 12.85 -1.51 5.37
CA ILE A 278 12.59 -1.72 3.96
C ILE A 278 12.82 -3.19 3.68
N TRP A 279 11.88 -3.83 2.98
CA TRP A 279 12.00 -5.21 2.58
C TRP A 279 11.92 -5.36 1.08
N PHE A 280 12.46 -6.46 0.58
CA PHE A 280 12.27 -6.84 -0.81
C PHE A 280 12.05 -8.34 -0.99
N GLY A 281 11.44 -8.70 -2.12
CA GLY A 281 11.23 -10.08 -2.53
C GLY A 281 10.33 -10.20 -3.76
N ARG A 282 10.01 -11.43 -4.15
CA ARG A 282 9.16 -11.71 -5.31
C ARG A 282 7.71 -11.36 -5.02
N GLY A 283 7.07 -10.67 -5.98
CA GLY A 283 5.65 -10.37 -5.92
C GLY A 283 4.76 -11.59 -6.14
N PRO A 284 3.43 -11.43 -6.20
CA PRO A 284 2.46 -12.51 -6.12
C PRO A 284 2.19 -13.26 -7.43
N TRP A 285 3.16 -13.27 -8.33
CA TRP A 285 3.09 -13.91 -9.64
C TRP A 285 3.80 -15.27 -9.63
#